data_AF-A0A1C4VT59-F1
#
_entry.id   AF-A0A1C4VT59-F1
#
_cell.length_a   1.000
_cell.length_b   1.000
_cell.length_c   1.000
_cell.angle_alpha   90.00
_cell.angle_beta   90.00
_cell.angle_gamma   90.00
#
_symmetry.space_group_name_H-M   'P 1'
#
loop_
_entity.id
_entity.type
_entity.pdbx_description
1 polymer ?
#
loop_
_entity_poly.entity_id
_entity_poly.type
_entity_poly.pdbx_seq_one_letter_code
_entity_poly.pdbx_strand_id
1 'polypeptide(L)'
;MRRVDVADGAIAGAVGSTALNVVSYLDMALRGRPESDVPQETVDRLAGIAHVDLGNGARAANRRSGLGPLIGYGLGVAAGVGFALYAGGRRQPLPMATGLLGAGVMTMTDGSITVLGISDPRTWRRSDWISDIIPHLAYGLAAAATWNRLRRPPARGR
;
A
#
# COMPACT_ATOMS: atom_id res chain seq x y z
N MET A 1 26.89 11.68 -8.27
CA MET A 1 25.51 11.63 -7.75
C MET A 1 25.12 10.16 -7.58
N ARG A 2 24.91 9.67 -6.35
CA ARG A 2 24.38 8.32 -6.13
C ARG A 2 22.98 8.28 -6.75
N ARG A 3 22.77 7.47 -7.78
CA ARG A 3 21.43 7.30 -8.37
C ARG A 3 20.50 6.88 -7.25
N VAL A 4 19.45 7.64 -7.01
CA VAL A 4 18.34 7.13 -6.21
C VAL A 4 17.79 5.96 -7.01
N ASP A 5 17.99 4.74 -6.52
CA ASP A 5 17.43 3.56 -7.19
C ASP A 5 15.93 3.54 -6.91
N VAL A 6 15.20 4.29 -7.73
CA VAL A 6 13.73 4.30 -7.79
C VAL A 6 13.22 2.86 -8.04
N ALA A 7 13.96 2.08 -8.81
CA ALA A 7 13.71 0.65 -9.00
C ALA A 7 13.74 -0.14 -7.68
N ASP A 8 14.75 0.08 -6.83
CA ASP A 8 14.81 -0.56 -5.51
C ASP A 8 13.64 -0.13 -4.61
N GLY A 9 13.22 1.13 -4.73
CA GLY A 9 12.03 1.66 -4.06
C GLY A 9 10.75 0.96 -4.52
N ALA A 10 10.59 0.81 -5.83
CA ALA A 10 9.45 0.11 -6.43
C ALA A 10 9.41 -1.37 -6.04
N ILE A 11 10.57 -2.06 -6.03
CA ILE A 11 10.69 -3.45 -5.56
C ILE A 11 10.30 -3.55 -4.09
N ALA A 12 10.81 -2.64 -3.24
CA ALA A 12 10.46 -2.62 -1.82
C ALA A 12 8.96 -2.40 -1.61
N GLY A 13 8.34 -1.47 -2.35
CA GLY A 13 6.90 -1.23 -2.31
C GLY A 13 6.09 -2.44 -2.75
N ALA A 14 6.49 -3.10 -3.86
CA ALA A 14 5.83 -4.31 -4.34
C ALA A 14 5.88 -5.46 -3.32
N VAL A 15 7.05 -5.71 -2.71
CA VAL A 15 7.20 -6.71 -1.64
C VAL A 15 6.33 -6.36 -0.42
N GLY A 16 6.29 -5.08 -0.05
CA GLY A 16 5.39 -4.58 0.98
C GLY A 16 3.92 -4.89 0.66
N SER A 17 3.46 -4.59 -0.55
CA SER A 17 2.08 -4.86 -0.99
C SER A 17 1.76 -6.35 -0.97
N THR A 18 2.70 -7.21 -1.36
CA THR A 18 2.54 -8.66 -1.23
C THR A 18 2.33 -9.06 0.23
N ALA A 19 3.16 -8.57 1.14
CA ALA A 19 3.04 -8.88 2.57
C ALA A 19 1.69 -8.39 3.15
N LEU A 20 1.27 -7.18 2.79
CA LEU A 20 -0.03 -6.62 3.16
C LEU A 20 -1.17 -7.55 2.72
N ASN A 21 -1.19 -7.93 1.43
CA ASN A 21 -2.24 -8.78 0.87
C ASN A 21 -2.26 -10.16 1.51
N VAL A 22 -1.10 -10.77 1.78
CA VAL A 22 -1.03 -12.06 2.49
C VAL A 22 -1.69 -11.96 3.86
N VAL A 23 -1.38 -10.92 4.62
CA VAL A 23 -1.96 -10.72 5.95
C VAL A 23 -3.46 -10.45 5.88
N SER A 24 -3.91 -9.61 4.93
CA SER A 24 -5.32 -9.32 4.71
C SER A 24 -6.12 -10.58 4.35
N TYR A 25 -5.62 -11.39 3.41
CA TYR A 25 -6.28 -12.63 3.01
C TYR A 25 -6.26 -13.69 4.12
N LEU A 26 -5.19 -13.74 4.92
CA LEU A 26 -5.14 -14.63 6.09
C LEU A 26 -6.19 -14.22 7.14
N ASP A 27 -6.36 -12.93 7.39
CA ASP A 27 -7.40 -12.43 8.30
C ASP A 27 -8.81 -12.78 7.80
N MET A 28 -9.05 -12.64 6.50
CA MET A 28 -10.30 -13.07 5.86
C MET A 28 -10.55 -14.56 6.02
N ALA A 29 -9.54 -15.40 5.74
CA ALA A 29 -9.65 -16.85 5.85
C ALA A 29 -9.88 -17.32 7.29
N LEU A 30 -9.22 -16.70 8.27
CA LEU A 30 -9.31 -17.09 9.68
C LEU A 30 -10.60 -16.60 10.35
N ARG A 31 -11.07 -15.39 10.01
CA ARG A 31 -12.26 -14.78 10.63
C ARG A 31 -13.53 -14.96 9.81
N GLY A 32 -13.45 -15.46 8.58
CA GLY A 32 -14.59 -15.63 7.68
C GLY A 32 -15.27 -14.32 7.27
N ARG A 33 -14.56 -13.19 7.34
CA ARG A 33 -15.12 -11.88 6.96
C ARG A 33 -15.16 -11.73 5.43
N PRO A 34 -16.17 -11.04 4.86
CA PRO A 34 -16.24 -10.78 3.43
C PRO A 34 -15.06 -9.91 2.98
N GLU A 35 -14.76 -9.97 1.68
CA GLU A 35 -13.86 -9.00 1.05
C GLU A 35 -14.45 -7.60 1.13
N SER A 36 -13.61 -6.58 1.21
CA SER A 36 -14.06 -5.20 1.24
C SER A 36 -14.41 -4.73 -0.17
N ASP A 37 -15.56 -4.07 -0.33
CA ASP A 37 -15.97 -3.44 -1.59
C ASP A 37 -15.33 -2.04 -1.79
N VAL A 38 -14.60 -1.53 -0.79
CA VAL A 38 -13.94 -0.20 -0.80
C VAL A 38 -13.05 0.01 -2.04
N PRO A 39 -12.24 -0.96 -2.51
CA PRO A 39 -11.44 -0.78 -3.73
C PRO A 39 -12.31 -0.57 -4.97
N GLN A 40 -13.47 -1.22 -5.05
CA GLN A 40 -14.38 -1.12 -6.20
C GLN A 40 -15.14 0.21 -6.17
N GLU A 41 -15.61 0.65 -4.99
CA GLU A 41 -16.20 1.97 -4.79
C GLU A 41 -15.20 3.09 -5.11
N THR A 42 -13.92 2.90 -4.77
CA THR A 42 -12.85 3.84 -5.13
C THR A 42 -12.71 3.97 -6.63
N VAL A 43 -12.73 2.84 -7.37
CA VAL A 43 -12.72 2.85 -8.84
C VAL A 43 -13.94 3.58 -9.39
N ASP A 44 -15.13 3.36 -8.84
CA ASP A 44 -16.34 4.04 -9.28
C ASP A 44 -16.27 5.56 -9.08
N ARG A 45 -15.80 6.00 -7.90
CA ARG A 45 -15.63 7.43 -7.62
C ARG A 45 -14.61 8.06 -8.55
N LEU A 46 -13.47 7.43 -8.76
CA LEU A 46 -12.42 7.94 -9.65
C LEU A 46 -12.87 7.95 -11.11
N ALA A 47 -13.57 6.91 -11.57
CA ALA A 47 -14.14 6.86 -12.92
C ALA A 47 -15.18 7.97 -13.13
N GLY A 48 -16.01 8.25 -12.12
CA GLY A 48 -16.94 9.37 -12.12
C GLY A 48 -16.24 10.73 -12.24
N ILE A 49 -15.17 10.95 -11.47
CA ILE A 49 -14.37 12.19 -11.51
C ILE A 49 -13.64 12.34 -12.86
N ALA A 50 -13.10 11.24 -13.40
CA ALA A 50 -12.35 11.24 -14.65
C ALA A 50 -13.25 11.14 -15.90
N HIS A 51 -14.57 11.05 -15.73
CA HIS A 51 -15.55 10.80 -16.79
C HIS A 51 -15.21 9.58 -17.66
N VAL A 52 -14.70 8.51 -17.03
CA VAL A 52 -14.34 7.25 -17.70
C VAL A 52 -15.50 6.27 -17.62
N ASP A 53 -15.96 5.78 -18.77
CA ASP A 53 -17.00 4.75 -18.82
C ASP A 53 -16.43 3.35 -18.53
N LEU A 54 -16.85 2.76 -17.40
CA LEU A 54 -16.53 1.38 -17.04
C LEU A 54 -17.40 0.35 -17.78
N GLY A 55 -18.40 0.81 -18.55
CA GLY A 55 -19.38 -0.02 -19.24
C GLY A 55 -20.58 -0.35 -18.34
N ASN A 56 -21.31 -1.41 -18.71
CA ASN A 56 -22.53 -1.84 -18.01
C ASN A 56 -22.48 -3.30 -17.55
N GLY A 57 -23.37 -3.64 -16.60
CA GLY A 57 -23.56 -4.99 -16.08
C GLY A 57 -22.25 -5.68 -15.65
N ALA A 58 -22.06 -6.91 -16.10
CA ALA A 58 -20.90 -7.74 -15.77
C ALA A 58 -19.57 -7.12 -16.22
N ARG A 59 -19.54 -6.37 -17.34
CA ARG A 59 -18.30 -5.75 -17.83
C ARG A 59 -17.78 -4.70 -16.84
N ALA A 60 -18.68 -3.86 -16.32
CA ALA A 60 -18.32 -2.85 -15.34
C ALA A 60 -17.85 -3.48 -14.02
N ALA A 61 -18.55 -4.52 -13.54
CA ALA A 61 -18.14 -5.28 -12.36
C ALA A 61 -16.73 -5.88 -12.51
N ASN A 62 -16.44 -6.50 -13.66
CA ASN A 62 -15.11 -7.07 -13.93
C ASN A 62 -14.01 -5.99 -13.98
N ARG A 63 -14.30 -4.82 -14.56
CA ARG A 63 -13.34 -3.71 -14.57
C ARG A 63 -13.06 -3.18 -13.16
N ARG A 64 -14.08 -3.02 -12.31
CA ARG A 64 -13.90 -2.61 -10.91
C ARG A 64 -13.05 -3.61 -10.13
N SER A 65 -13.38 -4.90 -10.25
CA SER A 65 -12.65 -5.99 -9.60
C SER A 65 -11.17 -6.06 -10.04
N GLY A 66 -10.86 -5.72 -11.29
CA GLY A 66 -9.48 -5.61 -11.77
C GLY A 66 -8.78 -4.31 -11.34
N LEU A 67 -9.46 -3.17 -11.46
CA LEU A 67 -8.86 -1.84 -11.22
C LEU A 67 -8.62 -1.56 -9.73
N GLY A 68 -9.48 -2.06 -8.83
CA GLY A 68 -9.35 -1.82 -7.40
C GLY A 68 -7.99 -2.29 -6.86
N PRO A 69 -7.63 -3.58 -7.03
CA PRO A 69 -6.31 -4.08 -6.65
C PRO A 69 -5.16 -3.38 -7.38
N LEU A 70 -5.31 -3.04 -8.66
CA LEU A 70 -4.27 -2.32 -9.42
C LEU A 70 -3.94 -0.96 -8.82
N ILE A 71 -4.95 -0.19 -8.40
CA ILE A 71 -4.73 1.08 -7.69
C ILE A 71 -3.98 0.82 -6.37
N GLY A 72 -4.40 -0.19 -5.60
CA GLY A 72 -3.73 -0.55 -4.34
C GLY A 72 -2.24 -0.90 -4.52
N TYR A 73 -1.92 -1.73 -5.51
CA TYR A 73 -0.52 -2.03 -5.87
C TYR A 73 0.24 -0.79 -6.33
N GLY A 74 -0.41 0.07 -7.12
CA GLY A 74 0.15 1.35 -7.57
C GLY A 74 0.53 2.26 -6.40
N LEU A 75 -0.35 2.41 -5.40
CA LEU A 75 -0.10 3.20 -4.20
C LEU A 75 1.06 2.62 -3.36
N GLY A 76 1.11 1.30 -3.18
CA GLY A 76 2.23 0.65 -2.48
C GLY A 76 3.57 0.86 -3.19
N VAL A 77 3.62 0.65 -4.50
CA VAL A 77 4.83 0.93 -5.29
C VAL A 77 5.22 2.40 -5.20
N ALA A 78 4.27 3.33 -5.32
CA ALA A 78 4.51 4.75 -5.21
C ALA A 78 5.05 5.15 -3.82
N ALA A 79 4.53 4.55 -2.74
CA ALA A 79 5.04 4.76 -1.40
C ALA A 79 6.48 4.27 -1.24
N GLY A 80 6.82 3.10 -1.81
CA GLY A 80 8.19 2.60 -1.85
C GLY A 80 9.16 3.51 -2.62
N VAL A 81 8.71 4.07 -3.74
CA VAL A 81 9.46 5.07 -4.52
C VAL A 81 9.65 6.37 -3.73
N GLY A 82 8.60 6.89 -3.09
CA GLY A 82 8.67 8.07 -2.23
C GLY A 82 9.65 7.88 -1.07
N PHE A 83 9.60 6.71 -0.43
CA PHE A 83 10.56 6.35 0.61
C PHE A 83 11.99 6.27 0.08
N ALA A 84 12.19 5.75 -1.14
CA ALA A 84 13.51 5.67 -1.76
C ALA A 84 14.14 7.05 -1.98
N LEU A 85 13.32 8.01 -2.44
CA LEU A 85 13.70 9.41 -2.61
C LEU A 85 14.09 10.04 -1.27
N TYR A 86 13.28 9.81 -0.22
CA TYR A 86 13.58 10.28 1.14
C TYR A 86 14.88 9.67 1.71
N ALA A 87 15.04 8.35 1.61
CA ALA A 87 16.15 7.63 2.20
C ALA A 87 17.49 7.94 1.50
N GLY A 88 17.47 8.41 0.25
CA GLY A 88 18.66 8.86 -0.48
C GLY A 88 19.71 7.75 -0.66
N GLY A 89 19.26 6.52 -0.86
CA GLY A 89 20.13 5.34 -0.99
C GLY A 89 20.81 4.86 0.29
N ARG A 90 20.46 5.42 1.45
CA ARG A 90 20.99 5.00 2.76
C ARG A 90 20.12 3.90 3.35
N ARG A 91 20.75 3.00 4.11
CA ARG A 91 20.02 2.12 5.03
C ARG A 91 19.34 2.99 6.09
N GLN A 92 18.13 2.61 6.48
CA GLN A 92 17.35 3.29 7.50
C GLN A 92 17.15 2.37 8.70
N PRO A 93 17.09 2.90 9.94
CA PRO A 93 16.73 2.10 11.10
C PRO A 93 15.40 1.39 10.85
N LEU A 94 15.36 0.07 11.05
CA LEU A 94 14.21 -0.75 10.64
C LEU A 94 12.90 -0.30 11.30
N PRO A 95 12.81 -0.03 12.61
CA PRO A 95 11.55 0.42 13.23
C PRO A 95 11.04 1.74 12.65
N MET A 96 11.95 2.69 12.41
CA MET A 96 11.62 3.99 11.82
C MET A 96 11.10 3.83 10.39
N ALA A 97 11.81 3.05 9.56
CA ALA A 97 11.41 2.80 8.19
C ALA A 97 10.07 2.05 8.10
N THR A 98 9.85 1.05 8.96
CA THR A 98 8.58 0.34 9.09
C THR A 98 7.44 1.29 9.42
N GLY A 99 7.62 2.14 10.44
CA GLY A 99 6.62 3.12 10.83
C GLY A 99 6.30 4.11 9.70
N LEU A 100 7.33 4.66 9.06
CA LEU A 100 7.16 5.61 7.95
C LEU A 100 6.44 5.01 6.74
N LEU A 101 6.85 3.81 6.31
CA LEU A 101 6.25 3.13 5.16
C LEU A 101 4.83 2.65 5.46
N GLY A 102 4.62 2.03 6.63
CA GLY A 102 3.31 1.55 7.05
C GLY A 102 2.31 2.68 7.23
N ALA A 103 2.65 3.70 8.04
CA ALA A 103 1.79 4.85 8.25
C ALA A 103 1.60 5.68 6.96
N GLY A 104 2.63 5.75 6.11
CA GLY A 104 2.55 6.43 4.82
C GLY A 104 1.54 5.79 3.88
N VAL A 105 1.57 4.46 3.72
CA VAL A 105 0.57 3.75 2.92
C VAL A 105 -0.81 3.85 3.55
N MET A 106 -0.93 3.61 4.85
CA MET A 106 -2.21 3.70 5.57
C MET A 106 -2.85 5.08 5.40
N THR A 107 -2.08 6.16 5.58
CA THR A 107 -2.58 7.53 5.38
C THR A 107 -2.98 7.78 3.92
N MET A 108 -2.23 7.23 2.97
CA MET A 108 -2.51 7.38 1.55
C MET A 108 -3.80 6.66 1.14
N THR A 109 -3.99 5.42 1.60
CA THR A 109 -5.19 4.63 1.33
C THR A 109 -6.39 5.23 2.07
N ASP A 110 -6.30 5.39 3.39
CA ASP A 110 -7.40 5.84 4.23
C ASP A 110 -7.77 7.29 3.95
N GLY A 111 -6.76 8.14 3.72
CA GLY A 111 -6.96 9.52 3.32
C GLY A 111 -7.68 9.61 1.98
N SER A 112 -7.31 8.77 0.99
CA SER A 112 -7.96 8.79 -0.32
C SER A 112 -9.44 8.39 -0.24
N ILE A 113 -9.77 7.32 0.49
CA ILE A 113 -11.16 6.88 0.64
C ILE A 113 -11.98 7.84 1.52
N THR A 114 -11.34 8.52 2.47
CA THR A 114 -11.99 9.58 3.27
C THR A 114 -12.32 10.79 2.42
N VAL A 115 -11.38 11.26 1.60
CA VAL A 115 -11.60 12.40 0.70
C VAL A 115 -12.67 12.09 -0.35
N LEU A 116 -12.74 10.83 -0.82
CA LEU A 116 -13.77 10.36 -1.73
C LEU A 116 -15.14 10.13 -1.04
N GLY A 117 -15.23 10.30 0.28
CA GLY A 117 -16.45 10.11 1.06
C GLY A 117 -16.92 8.65 1.11
N ILE A 118 -16.01 7.70 0.94
CA ILE A 118 -16.27 6.25 0.99
C ILE A 118 -16.21 5.73 2.42
N SER A 119 -15.28 6.25 3.24
CA SER A 119 -15.12 5.85 4.64
C SER A 119 -14.81 7.05 5.54
N ASP A 120 -15.01 6.90 6.85
CA ASP A 120 -14.56 7.86 7.86
C ASP A 120 -13.84 7.13 9.01
N PRO A 121 -12.51 7.23 9.11
CA PRO A 121 -11.70 6.59 10.16
C PRO A 121 -12.14 6.96 11.58
N ARG A 122 -12.84 8.09 11.75
CA ARG A 122 -13.36 8.55 13.06
C ARG A 122 -14.52 7.69 13.56
N THR A 123 -15.17 6.96 12.66
CA THR A 123 -16.33 6.11 12.97
C THR A 123 -15.98 4.63 13.12
N TRP A 124 -14.73 4.26 12.85
CA TRP A 124 -14.29 2.88 12.85
C TRP A 124 -14.34 2.24 14.23
N ARG A 125 -14.71 0.96 14.29
CA ARG A 125 -14.61 0.18 15.52
C ARG A 125 -13.15 -0.19 15.77
N ARG A 126 -12.84 -0.55 17.01
CA ARG A 126 -11.48 -1.00 17.38
C ARG A 126 -11.00 -2.21 16.57
N SER A 127 -11.92 -3.12 16.21
CA SER A 127 -11.63 -4.27 15.35
C SER A 127 -11.17 -3.84 13.95
N ASP A 128 -11.78 -2.78 13.42
CA ASP A 128 -11.54 -2.31 12.06
C ASP A 128 -10.17 -1.65 11.99
N TRP A 129 -9.84 -0.83 13.00
CA TRP A 129 -8.50 -0.30 13.20
C TRP A 129 -7.43 -1.38 13.29
N ILE A 130 -7.68 -2.49 14.00
CA ILE A 130 -6.72 -3.59 14.11
C ILE A 130 -6.54 -4.31 12.77
N SER A 131 -7.65 -4.61 12.09
CA SER A 131 -7.63 -5.26 10.78
C SER A 131 -7.05 -4.36 9.68
N ASP A 132 -6.87 -3.07 9.95
CA ASP A 132 -6.19 -2.13 9.07
C ASP A 132 -4.70 -1.92 9.44
N ILE A 133 -4.40 -1.63 10.70
CA ILE A 133 -3.02 -1.37 11.16
C ILE A 133 -2.11 -2.57 10.93
N ILE A 134 -2.59 -3.79 11.19
CA ILE A 134 -1.74 -5.00 11.11
C ILE A 134 -1.20 -5.24 9.69
N PRO A 135 -2.04 -5.28 8.63
CA PRO A 135 -1.55 -5.35 7.25
C PRO A 135 -0.58 -4.21 6.88
N HIS A 136 -0.83 -2.98 7.34
CA HIS A 136 0.04 -1.83 7.07
C HIS A 136 1.40 -1.90 7.78
N LEU A 137 1.45 -2.47 9.00
CA LEU A 137 2.72 -2.75 9.66
C LEU A 137 3.50 -3.86 8.94
N ALA A 138 2.81 -4.89 8.45
CA ALA A 138 3.43 -5.94 7.65
C ALA A 138 4.00 -5.38 6.34
N TYR A 139 3.26 -4.48 5.66
CA TYR A 139 3.75 -3.71 4.52
C TYR A 139 5.05 -2.97 4.88
N GLY A 140 5.00 -2.15 5.93
CA GLY A 140 6.12 -1.30 6.33
C GLY A 140 7.37 -2.11 6.64
N LEU A 141 7.21 -3.22 7.37
CA LEU A 141 8.31 -4.10 7.76
C LEU A 141 8.95 -4.77 6.54
N ALA A 142 8.14 -5.35 5.65
CA ALA A 142 8.63 -6.06 4.49
C ALA A 142 9.32 -5.11 3.49
N ALA A 143 8.72 -3.94 3.25
CA ALA A 143 9.31 -2.92 2.39
C ALA A 143 10.62 -2.36 2.99
N ALA A 144 10.65 -2.04 4.29
CA ALA A 144 11.84 -1.53 4.96
C ALA A 144 13.00 -2.55 4.99
N ALA A 145 12.69 -3.82 5.26
CA ALA A 145 13.67 -4.90 5.23
C ALA A 145 14.24 -5.09 3.82
N THR A 146 13.38 -5.08 2.80
CA THR A 146 13.77 -5.19 1.40
C THR A 146 14.69 -4.05 0.98
N TRP A 147 14.29 -2.80 1.26
CA TRP A 147 15.12 -1.63 0.99
C TRP A 147 16.51 -1.76 1.62
N ASN A 148 16.55 -2.08 2.92
CA ASN A 148 17.81 -2.21 3.64
C ASN A 148 18.68 -3.37 3.14
N ARG A 149 18.08 -4.41 2.56
CA ARG A 149 18.77 -5.57 1.99
C ARG A 149 19.35 -5.30 0.61
N LEU A 150 18.70 -4.46 -0.18
CA LEU A 150 19.18 -4.00 -1.50
C LEU A 150 20.36 -3.03 -1.37
N ARG A 151 20.47 -2.31 -0.25
CA ARG A 151 21.62 -1.45 0.03
C ARG A 151 22.83 -2.26 0.47
N ARG A 152 23.92 -2.15 -0.29
CA ARG A 152 25.23 -2.71 0.09
C ARG A 152 25.70 -2.09 1.43
N PRO A 153 26.32 -2.87 2.32
CA PRO A 153 27.04 -2.32 3.46
C PRO A 153 28.06 -1.27 2.98
N PRO A 154 28.39 -0.25 3.79
CA PRO A 154 29.55 0.57 3.51
C PRO A 154 30.75 -0.37 3.35
N ALA A 155 31.50 -0.24 2.24
CA ALA A 155 32.77 -0.92 2.13
C ALA A 155 33.59 -0.53 3.37
N ARG A 156 33.95 -1.50 4.20
CA ARG A 156 34.94 -1.26 5.25
C ARG A 156 36.21 -0.86 4.51
N GLY A 157 36.56 0.43 4.62
CA GLY A 157 37.79 0.97 4.05
C GLY A 157 38.95 0.09 4.47
N ARG A 158 39.73 -0.33 3.48
CA ARG A 158 40.98 -1.05 3.67
C ARG A 158 42.10 -0.03 3.86
#